data_AF-A0A7S9DXZ7-F1
#
_entry.id   AF-A0A7S9DXZ7-F1
#
_cell.length_a   1.000
_cell.length_b   1.000
_cell.length_c   1.000
_cell.angle_alpha   90.00
_cell.angle_beta   90.00
_cell.angle_gamma   90.00
#
_symmetry.space_group_name_H-M   'P 1'
#
loop_
_entity.id
_entity.type
_entity.pdbx_description
1 polymer ?
#
loop_
_entity_poly.entity_id
_entity_poly.type
_entity_poly.pdbx_seq_one_letter_code
_entity_poly.pdbx_strand_id
1 'polypeptide(L)' 'MSTFILAFVFFLAMVLAMAVGYMVQRKTISGSCGGLGALGIEKACDCPEPCDRKKAREERTMLREKKLAEWKENQIL' A
#
# COMPACT_ATOMS: atom_id res chain seq x y z
N MET A 1 10.88 31.69 -27.06
CA MET A 1 10.19 32.15 -25.83
C MET A 1 8.72 31.78 -25.81
N SER A 2 7.93 32.13 -26.84
CA SER A 2 6.51 31.75 -26.95
C SER A 2 6.27 30.23 -26.87
N THR A 3 7.07 29.43 -27.60
CA THR A 3 7.00 27.96 -27.58
C THR A 3 7.28 27.36 -26.20
N PHE A 4 8.22 27.94 -25.46
CA PHE A 4 8.58 27.51 -24.11
C PHE A 4 7.44 27.75 -23.12
N ILE A 5 6.82 28.94 -23.17
CA ILE A 5 5.68 29.29 -22.32
C ILE A 5 4.49 28.39 -22.64
N LEU A 6 4.21 28.15 -23.92
CA LEU A 6 3.09 27.31 -24.35
C LEU A 6 3.28 25.85 -23.90
N ALA A 7 4.49 25.29 -24.06
CA ALA A 7 4.81 23.96 -23.56
C ALA A 7 4.67 23.87 -22.03
N PHE A 8 5.18 24.86 -21.29
CA PHE A 8 5.11 24.87 -19.82
C PHE A 8 3.65 24.85 -19.31
N VAL A 9 2.80 25.69 -19.89
CA VAL A 9 1.37 25.74 -19.54
C VAL A 9 0.65 24.44 -19.92
N PHE A 10 0.97 23.86 -21.07
CA PHE A 10 0.37 22.59 -21.50
C PHE A 10 0.69 21.44 -20.53
N PHE A 11 1.95 21.30 -20.11
CA PHE A 11 2.33 20.29 -19.14
C PHE A 11 1.66 20.50 -17.78
N LEU A 12 1.57 21.75 -17.31
CA LEU A 12 0.85 22.09 -16.09
C LEU A 12 -0.62 21.69 -16.16
N ALA A 13 -1.29 22.04 -17.25
CA ALA A 13 -2.69 21.68 -17.48
C ALA A 13 -2.88 20.15 -17.49
N MET A 14 -1.97 19.40 -18.12
CA MET A 14 -2.04 17.95 -18.18
C MET A 14 -1.88 17.29 -16.80
N VAL A 15 -0.94 17.77 -15.97
CA VAL A 15 -0.75 17.27 -14.60
C VAL A 15 -1.96 17.57 -13.73
N LEU A 16 -2.54 18.77 -13.83
CA LEU A 16 -3.77 19.12 -13.12
C LEU A 16 -4.94 18.23 -13.53
N ALA A 17 -5.09 17.96 -14.83
CA ALA A 17 -6.10 17.03 -15.33
C ALA A 17 -5.92 15.62 -14.77
N MET A 18 -4.69 15.10 -14.71
CA MET A 18 -4.39 13.81 -14.10
C MET A 18 -4.69 13.79 -12.59
N ALA A 19 -4.36 14.85 -11.86
CA ALA A 19 -4.64 14.97 -10.43
C ALA A 19 -6.15 15.01 -10.14
N VAL A 20 -6.91 15.75 -10.94
CA VAL A 20 -8.38 15.75 -10.86
C VAL A 20 -8.95 14.38 -11.20
N GLY A 21 -8.44 13.74 -12.26
CA GLY A 21 -8.83 12.37 -12.61
C GLY A 21 -8.57 11.38 -11.47
N TYR A 22 -7.42 11.49 -10.80
CA TYR A 22 -7.09 10.67 -9.64
C TYR A 22 -8.03 10.91 -8.45
N MET A 23 -8.36 12.18 -8.16
CA MET A 23 -9.32 12.54 -7.11
C MET A 23 -10.74 12.01 -7.40
N VAL A 24 -11.19 12.10 -8.65
CA VAL A 24 -12.51 11.58 -9.07
C VAL A 24 -12.54 10.06 -9.03
N GLN A 25 -11.46 9.41 -9.48
CA GLN A 25 -11.40 7.95 -9.54
C GLN A 25 -11.47 7.31 -8.15
N ARG A 26 -11.10 8.02 -7.07
CA ARG A 26 -11.12 7.57 -5.65
C ARG A 26 -10.69 6.12 -5.42
N LYS A 27 -9.97 5.52 -6.35
CA LYS A 27 -9.38 4.21 -6.19
C LYS A 27 -8.24 4.47 -5.23
N THR A 28 -8.43 4.02 -3.99
CA THR A 28 -7.34 3.83 -3.05
C THR A 28 -6.20 3.22 -3.83
N ILE A 29 -4.99 3.79 -3.75
CA ILE A 29 -3.81 3.20 -4.41
C ILE A 29 -3.87 1.74 -4.07
N SER A 30 -4.09 0.95 -5.12
CA SER A 30 -4.35 -0.45 -5.00
C SER A 30 -3.13 -1.05 -4.33
N GLY A 31 -3.22 -1.25 -3.01
CA GLY A 31 -2.23 -1.99 -2.26
C GLY A 31 -2.21 -3.42 -2.78
N SER A 32 -1.50 -4.32 -2.08
CA SER A 32 -1.31 -5.73 -2.48
C SER A 32 -2.56 -6.50 -2.98
N CYS A 33 -3.79 -6.02 -2.73
CA CYS A 33 -5.06 -6.62 -3.17
C CYS A 33 -5.99 -5.65 -3.95
N GLY A 34 -5.51 -4.48 -4.39
CA GLY A 34 -6.40 -3.40 -4.84
C GLY A 34 -6.96 -3.50 -6.27
N GLY A 35 -6.95 -4.69 -6.87
CA GLY A 35 -7.67 -4.97 -8.12
C GLY A 35 -8.88 -5.88 -7.96
N LEU A 36 -9.04 -6.53 -6.80
CA LEU A 36 -10.02 -7.61 -6.60
C LEU A 36 -11.44 -7.12 -6.28
N GLY A 37 -11.62 -5.82 -5.96
CA GLY A 37 -12.93 -5.22 -5.73
C GLY A 37 -13.81 -5.11 -6.99
N ALA A 38 -13.20 -5.04 -8.19
CA ALA A 38 -13.96 -5.05 -9.45
C ALA A 38 -14.55 -6.42 -9.80
N LEU A 39 -14.11 -7.48 -9.12
CA LEU A 39 -14.57 -8.86 -9.30
C LEU A 39 -15.52 -9.30 -8.17
N GLY A 40 -15.99 -8.36 -7.33
CA GLY A 40 -16.91 -8.66 -6.21
C GLY A 40 -16.25 -9.40 -5.04
N ILE A 41 -14.91 -9.50 -5.01
CA ILE A 41 -14.18 -10.16 -3.93
C ILE A 41 -13.75 -9.10 -2.89
N GLU A 42 -14.71 -8.56 -2.14
CA GLU A 42 -14.44 -7.81 -0.91
C GLU A 42 -13.89 -8.73 0.22
N LYS A 43 -13.93 -10.05 0.01
CA LYS A 43 -13.34 -11.09 0.87
C LYS A 43 -12.01 -11.67 0.36
N ALA A 44 -11.19 -10.90 -0.37
CA ALA A 44 -9.90 -11.37 -0.90
C ALA A 44 -8.78 -11.40 0.16
N CYS A 45 -9.16 -11.46 1.44
CA CYS A 45 -8.30 -11.84 2.56
C CYS A 45 -8.79 -13.14 3.23
N ASP A 46 -9.76 -13.85 2.64
CA ASP A 46 -10.03 -15.27 2.89
C ASP A 46 -9.29 -16.15 1.86
N CYS A 47 -8.06 -15.79 1.50
CA CYS A 47 -7.20 -16.74 0.79
C CYS A 47 -6.85 -17.86 1.78
N PRO A 48 -7.02 -19.15 1.40
CA PRO A 48 -6.67 -20.29 2.25
C PRO A 48 -5.19 -20.29 2.67
N GLU A 49 -4.35 -19.54 1.95
CA GLU A 49 -3.03 -19.10 2.41
C GLU A 49 -2.97 -17.58 2.55
N PRO A 50 -2.55 -17.05 3.71
CA PRO A 50 -2.38 -15.61 3.91
C PRO A 50 -1.35 -15.05 2.92
N CYS A 51 -1.66 -13.89 2.35
CA CYS A 51 -0.77 -13.13 1.46
C CYS A 51 0.66 -13.05 2.05
N ASP A 52 1.69 -13.13 1.21
CA ASP A 52 3.11 -13.10 1.63
C ASP A 52 3.45 -11.95 2.57
N ARG A 53 2.75 -10.81 2.44
CA ARG A 53 2.90 -9.66 3.34
C ARG A 53 2.28 -9.87 4.73
N LYS A 54 1.18 -10.62 4.83
CA LYS A 54 0.56 -11.03 6.11
C LYS A 54 1.45 -12.06 6.81
N LYS A 55 1.88 -13.10 6.09
CA LYS A 55 2.87 -14.09 6.58
C LYS A 55 4.13 -13.41 7.11
N ALA A 56 4.73 -12.50 6.32
CA ALA A 56 5.90 -11.74 6.75
C ALA A 56 5.64 -10.81 7.95
N ARG A 57 4.41 -10.32 8.16
CA ARG A 57 4.06 -9.52 9.34
C ARG A 57 3.91 -10.40 10.58
N GLU A 58 3.26 -11.55 10.44
CA GLU A 58 3.05 -12.55 11.49
C GLU A 58 4.38 -13.19 11.94
N GLU A 59 5.27 -13.52 11.00
CA GLU A 59 6.63 -13.98 11.32
C GLU A 59 7.41 -12.93 12.12
N ARG A 60 7.33 -11.65 11.70
CA ARG A 60 7.98 -10.55 12.43
C ARG A 60 7.41 -10.35 13.83
N THR A 61 6.10 -10.52 14.03
CA THR A 61 5.50 -10.42 15.36
C THR A 61 5.90 -11.61 16.23
N MET A 62 5.87 -12.83 15.71
CA MET A 62 6.29 -14.03 16.43
C MET A 62 7.77 -14.00 16.83
N LEU A 63 8.65 -13.52 15.94
CA LEU A 63 10.07 -13.34 16.25
C LEU A 63 10.29 -12.31 17.36
N ARG A 64 9.52 -11.21 17.37
CA ARG A 64 9.60 -10.20 18.42
C ARG A 64 9.13 -10.76 19.76
N GLU A 65 8.03 -11.49 19.78
CA GLU A 65 7.50 -12.12 21.01
C GLU A 65 8.48 -13.13 21.59
N LYS A 66 9.10 -13.98 20.77
CA LYS A 66 10.16 -14.91 21.22
C LYS A 66 11.34 -14.18 21.84
N LYS A 67 11.83 -13.12 21.18
CA LYS A 67 12.92 -12.30 21.72
C LYS A 67 12.54 -11.58 23.01
N LEU A 68 11.28 -11.14 23.13
CA LEU A 68 10.76 -10.52 24.36
C LEU A 68 10.63 -11.53 25.49
N ALA A 69 10.21 -12.77 25.20
CA ALA A 69 10.15 -13.84 26.18
C ALA A 69 11.56 -14.25 26.65
N GLU A 70 12.50 -14.42 25.72
CA GLU A 70 13.91 -14.69 26.02
C GLU A 70 14.55 -13.56 26.83
N TRP A 71 14.27 -12.31 26.49
CA TRP A 71 14.76 -11.16 27.25
C TRP A 71 14.20 -11.11 28.66
N LYS A 72 12.92 -11.44 28.85
CA LYS A 72 12.27 -11.51 30.18
C LYS A 72 12.80 -12.67 31.02
N GLU A 73 13.09 -13.81 30.41
CA GLU A 73 13.68 -14.97 31.09
C GLU A 73 15.13 -14.69 31.53
N ASN A 74 15.90 -14.05 30.66
CA ASN A 74 17.28 -13.63 30.95
C ASN A 74 17.37 -12.34 31.78
N GLN A 75 16.22 -11.76 32.18
CA GLN A 75 16.19 -10.63 33.10
C GLN A 75 16.45 -11.16 34.52
N ILE A 76 17.73 -11.39 34.82
CA ILE A 76 18.22 -11.71 36.15
C ILE A 76 17.93 -10.51 37.07
N LEU A 77 17.15 -10.74 38.13
CA LEU A 77 16.95 -9.83 39.26
C LEU A 77 18.21 -9.75 40.12
#